data_AF-A0A6H0V674-F1
#
_entry.id   AF-A0A6H0V674-F1
#
_cell.length_a   1.000
_cell.length_b   1.000
_cell.length_c   1.000
_cell.angle_alpha   90.00
_cell.angle_beta   90.00
_cell.angle_gamma   90.00
#
_symmetry.space_group_name_H-M   'P 1'
#
loop_
_entity.id
_entity.type
_entity.pdbx_description
1 polymer ?
#
loop_
_entity_poly.entity_id
_entity_poly.type
_entity_poly.pdbx_seq_one_letter_code
_entity_poly.pdbx_strand_id
1 'polypeptide(L)'
;MNIIKVSEFLKSKKITPFLFGSFLSRTIFSKNNQYIFTISTFKQSKKSTFTDDEFKEIAVEYRNKLNDLSGEYPYWTILENFKNNFDNSFVINNSNMSSVFVLENDLNLDLKTFEYDLFIKFISENKMYKDEEITNEKREFLTGFFELRGSVDEKLNFLSIDYFFSSVESGRKIQIIIDILNIPLNLINLNFRELQKQYINGKKRNTQLRINLLWYSSIVGFTNPYKINIIENVFNAKSIKKDNYSFFEFSNFKISKSKTINRLNSYLSDIYNRELNNKEIQNLREEYKFKIESDLLESKKVRSKFIRDIVYKNDENICVGCGDKYNLEDRTFMKKDGFLYLEVHHGISFKNGYEFDVIENLIKLCPICHLCLSKNKGRDEDQKEIIKKMIEKKERFLKFAIKIFNTNDQQQLIEKIHQKLG
;
A
#
# COMPACT_ATOMS: atom_id res chain seq x y z
N MET A 1 -7.72 20.73 23.39
CA MET A 1 -7.42 19.90 22.21
C MET A 1 -7.87 18.49 22.52
N ASN A 2 -8.64 17.87 21.63
CA ASN A 2 -9.10 16.50 21.85
C ASN A 2 -8.11 15.53 21.22
N ILE A 3 -7.72 14.50 21.98
CA ILE A 3 -6.83 13.42 21.53
C ILE A 3 -7.56 12.12 21.85
N ILE A 4 -7.60 11.21 20.88
CA ILE A 4 -8.16 9.87 21.04
C ILE A 4 -7.05 8.87 21.31
N LYS A 5 -7.34 7.88 22.16
CA LYS A 5 -6.43 6.77 22.45
C LYS A 5 -6.35 5.79 21.28
N VAL A 6 -5.17 5.23 21.04
CA VAL A 6 -4.97 4.20 20.00
C VAL A 6 -5.88 3.00 20.24
N SER A 7 -6.06 2.58 21.50
CA SER A 7 -6.97 1.47 21.83
C SER A 7 -8.43 1.75 21.44
N GLU A 8 -8.90 2.98 21.62
CA GLU A 8 -10.24 3.41 21.23
C GLU A 8 -10.35 3.52 19.70
N PHE A 9 -9.37 4.16 19.06
CA PHE A 9 -9.29 4.31 17.62
C PHE A 9 -9.38 2.94 16.93
N LEU A 10 -8.49 2.00 17.26
CA LEU A 10 -8.47 0.67 16.63
C LEU A 10 -9.73 -0.17 16.89
N LYS A 11 -10.48 0.07 17.97
CA LYS A 11 -11.74 -0.63 18.27
C LYS A 11 -12.98 0.06 17.69
N SER A 12 -12.89 1.35 17.39
CA SER A 12 -14.03 2.15 16.93
C SER A 12 -14.51 1.74 15.54
N LYS A 13 -15.82 1.61 15.35
CA LYS A 13 -16.45 1.43 14.03
C LYS A 13 -16.69 2.76 13.30
N LYS A 14 -16.28 3.87 13.89
CA LYS A 14 -16.58 5.23 13.43
C LYS A 14 -15.38 5.89 12.74
N ILE A 15 -14.29 5.15 12.53
CA ILE A 15 -13.15 5.65 11.75
C ILE A 15 -13.61 5.84 10.30
N THR A 16 -13.49 7.06 9.80
CA THR A 16 -13.82 7.36 8.41
C THR A 16 -12.75 6.79 7.46
N PRO A 17 -13.12 6.43 6.22
CA PRO A 17 -12.17 6.10 5.16
C PRO A 17 -11.04 7.13 5.02
N PHE A 18 -11.36 8.41 5.18
CA PHE A 18 -10.40 9.51 5.17
C PHE A 18 -9.30 9.34 6.24
N LEU A 19 -9.66 9.00 7.49
CA LEU A 19 -8.68 8.78 8.55
C LEU A 19 -7.83 7.51 8.31
N PHE A 20 -8.42 6.44 7.78
CA PHE A 20 -7.64 5.27 7.33
C PHE A 20 -6.60 5.67 6.28
N GLY A 21 -7.01 6.37 5.23
CA GLY A 21 -6.12 6.86 4.18
C GLY A 21 -5.01 7.76 4.74
N SER A 22 -5.35 8.64 5.69
CA SER A 22 -4.41 9.58 6.30
C SER A 22 -3.27 8.88 7.05
N PHE A 23 -3.59 7.92 7.93
CA PHE A 23 -2.56 7.18 8.69
C PHE A 23 -1.82 6.14 7.83
N LEU A 24 -2.49 5.45 6.91
CA LEU A 24 -1.84 4.51 6.00
C LEU A 24 -0.93 5.19 4.98
N SER A 25 -1.15 6.47 4.68
CA SER A 25 -0.24 7.26 3.85
C SER A 25 0.99 7.72 4.62
N ARG A 26 0.81 8.15 5.87
CA ARG A 26 1.92 8.58 6.73
C ARG A 26 1.55 8.47 8.19
N THR A 27 2.28 7.58 8.86
CA THR A 27 2.31 7.49 10.31
C THR A 27 3.68 7.96 10.82
N ILE A 28 3.68 8.73 11.90
CA ILE A 28 4.87 9.28 12.57
C ILE A 28 4.71 9.05 14.06
N PHE A 29 5.76 8.58 14.72
CA PHE A 29 5.80 8.45 16.17
C PHE A 29 6.61 9.60 16.78
N SER A 30 6.18 10.03 17.95
CA SER A 30 6.95 10.92 18.84
C SER A 30 8.22 10.22 19.33
N LYS A 31 9.28 10.97 19.64
CA LYS A 31 10.56 10.41 20.13
C LYS A 31 10.40 9.58 21.41
N ASN A 32 9.44 9.93 22.26
CA ASN A 32 9.15 9.25 23.52
C ASN A 32 8.09 8.15 23.38
N ASN A 33 7.67 7.83 22.14
CA ASN A 33 6.66 6.82 21.82
C ASN A 33 5.25 7.06 22.40
N GLN A 34 4.97 8.22 23.00
CA GLN A 34 3.67 8.49 23.66
C GLN A 34 2.54 8.85 22.70
N TYR A 35 2.89 9.27 21.49
CA TYR A 35 1.94 9.78 20.51
C TYR A 35 2.25 9.29 19.09
N ILE A 36 1.17 9.08 18.34
CA ILE A 36 1.16 8.71 16.92
C ILE A 36 0.46 9.80 16.12
N PHE A 37 1.03 10.21 14.99
CA PHE A 37 0.54 11.31 14.19
C PHE A 37 0.41 10.96 12.71
N THR A 38 -0.57 11.56 12.07
CA THR A 38 -0.54 11.83 10.62
C THR A 38 -0.55 13.34 10.38
N ILE A 39 -0.13 13.76 9.20
CA ILE A 39 0.11 15.16 8.87
C ILE A 39 -0.38 15.52 7.48
N SER A 40 -1.02 16.68 7.40
CA SER A 40 -1.29 17.39 6.17
C SER A 40 -0.29 18.53 6.03
N THR A 41 0.50 18.49 4.95
CA THR A 41 1.51 19.51 4.66
C THR A 41 1.36 19.98 3.23
N PHE A 42 1.27 21.29 3.04
CA PHE A 42 1.43 21.91 1.74
C PHE A 42 2.36 23.11 1.90
N LYS A 43 3.24 23.29 0.92
CA LYS A 43 4.18 24.40 0.88
C LYS A 43 3.66 25.43 -0.11
N GLN A 44 3.88 26.70 0.22
CA GLN A 44 3.68 27.79 -0.71
C GLN A 44 4.48 27.54 -2.00
N SER A 45 3.87 27.90 -3.11
CA SER A 45 4.28 27.59 -4.47
C SER A 45 4.08 28.86 -5.26
N LYS A 46 5.06 29.17 -6.10
CA LYS A 46 4.99 30.30 -7.04
C LYS A 46 3.87 30.16 -8.09
N LYS A 47 3.15 29.03 -8.09
CA LYS A 47 2.05 28.71 -9.01
C LYS A 47 0.68 29.01 -8.41
N SER A 48 0.62 29.28 -7.11
CA SER A 48 -0.60 29.78 -6.50
C SER A 48 -0.63 31.30 -6.63
N THR A 49 -1.82 31.85 -6.77
CA THR A 49 -2.07 33.30 -6.83
C THR A 49 -2.27 33.91 -5.45
N PHE A 50 -2.32 33.10 -4.38
CA PHE A 50 -2.57 33.58 -3.02
C PHE A 50 -1.35 34.30 -2.45
N THR A 51 -1.63 35.42 -1.79
CA THR A 51 -0.70 36.16 -0.93
C THR A 51 -0.38 35.39 0.35
N ASP A 52 0.63 35.83 1.10
CA ASP A 52 1.06 35.19 2.35
C ASP A 52 -0.04 35.17 3.43
N ASP A 53 -0.87 36.22 3.50
CA ASP A 53 -1.94 36.30 4.49
C ASP A 53 -3.16 35.46 4.08
N GLU A 54 -3.55 35.48 2.80
CA GLU A 54 -4.58 34.58 2.26
C GLU A 54 -4.19 33.10 2.47
N PHE A 55 -2.90 32.79 2.37
CA PHE A 55 -2.39 31.43 2.59
C PHE A 55 -2.64 30.94 4.02
N LYS A 56 -2.60 31.82 5.03
CA LYS A 56 -2.92 31.47 6.44
C LYS A 56 -4.41 31.19 6.62
N GLU A 57 -5.25 32.03 6.04
CA GLU A 57 -6.71 31.86 6.10
C GLU A 57 -7.13 30.55 5.44
N ILE A 58 -6.54 30.22 4.29
CA ILE A 58 -6.76 28.94 3.60
C ILE A 58 -6.32 27.75 4.45
N ALA A 59 -5.23 27.87 5.21
CA ALA A 59 -4.82 26.79 6.10
C ALA A 59 -5.87 26.51 7.19
N VAL A 60 -6.52 27.56 7.72
CA VAL A 60 -7.63 27.43 8.68
C VAL A 60 -8.87 26.83 8.02
N GLU A 61 -9.27 27.32 6.85
CA GLU A 61 -10.39 26.77 6.07
C GLU A 61 -10.16 25.28 5.77
N TYR A 62 -8.97 24.95 5.28
CA TYR A 62 -8.64 23.58 4.92
C TYR A 62 -8.64 22.67 6.14
N ARG A 63 -8.11 23.10 7.28
CA ARG A 63 -8.20 22.35 8.55
C ARG A 63 -9.66 22.05 8.92
N ASN A 64 -10.57 23.01 8.75
CA ASN A 64 -12.00 22.77 9.03
C ASN A 64 -12.55 21.69 8.10
N LYS A 65 -12.20 21.70 6.80
CA LYS A 65 -12.56 20.61 5.88
C LYS A 65 -11.98 19.26 6.29
N LEU A 66 -10.74 19.21 6.80
CA LEU A 66 -10.17 17.97 7.32
C LEU A 66 -10.97 17.44 8.52
N ASN A 67 -11.46 18.32 9.38
CA ASN A 67 -12.31 17.96 10.51
C ASN A 67 -13.67 17.44 10.05
N ASP A 68 -14.29 18.05 9.04
CA ASP A 68 -15.54 17.57 8.46
C ASP A 68 -15.37 16.15 7.87
N LEU A 69 -14.26 15.88 7.18
CA LEU A 69 -13.92 14.56 6.62
C LEU A 69 -13.58 13.50 7.69
N SER A 70 -13.27 13.95 8.92
CA SER A 70 -12.90 13.05 10.03
C SER A 70 -14.12 12.55 10.82
N GLY A 71 -15.33 12.97 10.44
CA GLY A 71 -16.58 12.50 11.03
C GLY A 71 -16.64 12.79 12.53
N GLU A 72 -16.82 11.75 13.34
CA GLU A 72 -16.94 11.89 14.81
C GLU A 72 -15.63 12.29 15.51
N TYR A 73 -14.51 12.31 14.79
CA TYR A 73 -13.22 12.70 15.33
C TYR A 73 -12.67 13.95 14.65
N PRO A 74 -13.31 15.14 14.78
CA PRO A 74 -12.85 16.39 14.17
C PRO A 74 -11.66 16.99 14.93
N TYR A 75 -10.56 16.24 15.02
CA TYR A 75 -9.44 16.50 15.93
C TYR A 75 -8.17 17.01 15.23
N TRP A 76 -8.25 17.41 13.96
CA TRP A 76 -7.16 18.09 13.28
C TRP A 76 -6.89 19.45 13.92
N THR A 77 -5.62 19.70 14.23
CA THR A 77 -5.13 20.96 14.77
C THR A 77 -3.96 21.49 13.96
N ILE A 78 -3.69 22.78 14.07
CA ILE A 78 -2.47 23.37 13.49
C ILE A 78 -1.27 22.85 14.28
N LEU A 79 -0.22 22.43 13.57
CA LEU A 79 0.97 21.83 14.15
C LEU A 79 1.66 22.75 15.18
N GLU A 80 1.67 24.06 14.95
CA GLU A 80 2.25 25.03 15.88
C GLU A 80 1.53 25.04 17.24
N ASN A 81 0.19 25.03 17.21
CA ASN A 81 -0.63 24.92 18.43
C ASN A 81 -0.36 23.60 19.16
N PHE A 82 -0.06 22.52 18.44
CA PHE A 82 0.32 21.26 19.05
C PHE A 82 1.70 21.34 19.71
N LYS A 83 2.72 21.85 19.01
CA LYS A 83 4.10 21.98 19.54
C LYS A 83 4.19 22.81 20.82
N ASN A 84 3.35 23.83 20.96
CA ASN A 84 3.35 24.66 22.17
C ASN A 84 2.79 23.94 23.40
N ASN A 85 2.02 22.86 23.21
CA ASN A 85 1.39 22.10 24.29
C ASN A 85 2.13 20.79 24.63
N PHE A 86 3.08 20.36 23.80
CA PHE A 86 3.77 19.08 23.96
C PHE A 86 5.27 19.23 23.70
N ASP A 87 6.07 18.64 24.59
CA ASP A 87 7.54 18.71 24.64
C ASP A 87 8.25 18.48 23.28
N ASN A 88 9.54 18.82 23.18
CA ASN A 88 10.43 18.71 22.00
C ASN A 88 10.62 17.27 21.43
N SER A 89 9.75 16.34 21.81
CA SER A 89 9.62 14.97 21.32
C SER A 89 9.15 14.90 19.86
N PHE A 90 8.74 16.01 19.25
CA PHE A 90 8.33 16.04 17.85
C PHE A 90 9.52 15.93 16.88
N VAL A 91 9.32 15.20 15.78
CA VAL A 91 10.37 14.93 14.76
C VAL A 91 10.18 15.80 13.51
N ILE A 92 9.10 16.58 13.41
CA ILE A 92 8.78 17.37 12.21
C ILE A 92 9.27 18.80 12.37
N ASN A 93 10.28 19.16 11.59
CA ASN A 93 10.85 20.49 11.53
C ASN A 93 9.97 21.40 10.65
N ASN A 94 9.39 22.41 11.31
CA ASN A 94 8.66 23.58 10.81
C ASN A 94 7.82 23.49 9.53
N SER A 95 6.53 23.71 9.73
CA SER A 95 5.66 24.40 8.78
C SER A 95 4.53 25.04 9.58
N ASN A 96 4.49 26.37 9.62
CA ASN A 96 3.51 27.13 10.42
C ASN A 96 2.06 26.89 9.97
N MET A 97 1.85 26.16 8.88
CA MET A 97 0.56 25.97 8.19
C MET A 97 0.20 24.49 7.99
N SER A 98 0.91 23.58 8.65
CA SER A 98 0.56 22.15 8.59
C SER A 98 -0.47 21.79 9.64
N SER A 99 -1.36 20.89 9.29
CA SER A 99 -2.36 20.33 10.20
C SER A 99 -1.93 18.92 10.61
N VAL A 100 -2.14 18.57 11.87
CA VAL A 100 -1.85 17.25 12.44
C VAL A 100 -3.08 16.64 13.08
N PHE A 101 -3.20 15.33 12.96
CA PHE A 101 -4.12 14.52 13.73
C PHE A 101 -3.31 13.64 14.68
N VAL A 102 -3.71 13.60 15.95
CA VAL A 102 -2.92 13.02 17.03
C VAL A 102 -3.67 11.90 17.73
N LEU A 103 -3.00 10.78 17.94
CA LEU A 103 -3.42 9.68 18.79
C LEU A 103 -2.49 9.59 20.01
N GLU A 104 -3.06 9.31 21.18
CA GLU A 104 -2.31 8.90 22.37
C GLU A 104 -1.99 7.40 22.28
N ASN A 105 -0.71 7.04 22.29
CA ASN A 105 -0.22 5.66 22.19
C ASN A 105 -0.33 4.92 23.54
N ASP A 106 -1.55 4.81 24.06
CA ASP A 106 -1.87 4.15 25.32
C ASP A 106 -1.55 2.64 25.32
N LEU A 107 -1.40 2.04 24.13
CA LEU A 107 -1.01 0.65 23.93
C LEU A 107 0.52 0.44 23.81
N ASN A 108 1.32 1.52 23.82
CA ASN A 108 2.76 1.47 23.61
C ASN A 108 3.18 0.66 22.37
N LEU A 109 2.44 0.81 21.27
CA LEU A 109 2.75 0.14 20.00
C LEU A 109 4.00 0.76 19.37
N ASP A 110 4.68 -0.02 18.53
CA ASP A 110 5.66 0.51 17.58
C ASP A 110 5.01 0.79 16.22
N LEU A 111 5.78 1.42 15.31
CA LEU A 111 5.31 1.77 13.97
C LEU A 111 4.81 0.56 13.19
N LYS A 112 5.53 -0.56 13.23
CA LYS A 112 5.22 -1.75 12.46
C LYS A 112 3.91 -2.38 12.93
N THR A 113 3.71 -2.46 14.23
CA THR A 113 2.53 -3.05 14.87
C THR A 113 1.31 -2.17 14.61
N PHE A 114 1.40 -0.86 14.83
CA PHE A 114 0.30 0.06 14.54
C PHE A 114 -0.10 0.04 13.05
N GLU A 115 0.86 0.12 12.13
CA GLU A 115 0.58 0.07 10.69
C GLU A 115 -0.02 -1.27 10.24
N TYR A 116 0.32 -2.36 10.91
CA TYR A 116 -0.26 -3.66 10.65
C TYR A 116 -1.70 -3.73 11.16
N ASP A 117 -1.94 -3.36 12.43
CA ASP A 117 -3.28 -3.41 13.04
C ASP A 117 -4.26 -2.49 12.32
N LEU A 118 -3.83 -1.27 11.98
CA LEU A 118 -4.64 -0.33 11.21
C LEU A 118 -5.01 -0.87 9.82
N PHE A 119 -4.04 -1.48 9.13
CA PHE A 119 -4.26 -2.03 7.80
C PHE A 119 -5.24 -3.21 7.83
N ILE A 120 -5.17 -4.03 8.87
CA ILE A 120 -6.04 -5.19 9.04
C ILE A 120 -7.45 -4.76 9.38
N LYS A 121 -7.59 -3.76 10.27
CA LYS A 121 -8.86 -3.11 10.52
C LYS A 121 -9.46 -2.56 9.22
N PHE A 122 -8.67 -1.81 8.44
CA PHE A 122 -9.09 -1.28 7.15
C PHE A 122 -9.65 -2.37 6.23
N ILE A 123 -8.94 -3.47 6.02
CA ILE A 123 -9.41 -4.58 5.17
C ILE A 123 -10.68 -5.23 5.74
N SER A 124 -10.75 -5.44 7.06
CA SER A 124 -11.87 -6.15 7.68
C SER A 124 -13.17 -5.35 7.71
N GLU A 125 -13.08 -4.02 7.78
CA GLU A 125 -14.24 -3.14 7.97
C GLU A 125 -14.72 -2.51 6.66
N ASN A 126 -13.86 -2.38 5.66
CA ASN A 126 -14.21 -1.67 4.42
C ASN A 126 -14.62 -2.65 3.31
N LYS A 127 -15.80 -2.43 2.74
CA LYS A 127 -16.34 -3.22 1.61
C LYS A 127 -16.04 -2.62 0.24
N MET A 128 -15.16 -1.63 0.18
CA MET A 128 -14.80 -0.87 -1.03
C MET A 128 -14.40 -1.75 -2.22
N TYR A 129 -13.89 -2.95 -1.96
CA TYR A 129 -13.52 -3.93 -2.99
C TYR A 129 -14.71 -4.42 -3.83
N LYS A 130 -15.95 -4.27 -3.34
CA LYS A 130 -17.16 -4.74 -4.02
C LYS A 130 -17.62 -3.80 -5.13
N ASP A 131 -17.27 -2.52 -5.04
CA ASP A 131 -17.72 -1.51 -5.98
C ASP A 131 -16.67 -1.33 -7.07
N GLU A 132 -17.03 -1.44 -8.35
CA GLU A 132 -16.08 -1.21 -9.44
C GLU A 132 -15.76 0.29 -9.60
N GLU A 133 -16.73 1.15 -9.29
CA GLU A 133 -16.60 2.60 -9.42
C GLU A 133 -15.95 3.27 -8.19
N ILE A 134 -15.58 4.54 -8.33
CA ILE A 134 -15.09 5.37 -7.22
C ILE A 134 -16.28 5.94 -6.43
N THR A 135 -16.63 5.23 -5.35
CA THR A 135 -17.65 5.65 -4.38
C THR A 135 -17.16 6.80 -3.49
N ASN A 136 -18.07 7.39 -2.70
CA ASN A 136 -17.72 8.44 -1.73
C ASN A 136 -16.69 7.94 -0.70
N GLU A 137 -16.82 6.72 -0.19
CA GLU A 137 -15.87 6.14 0.75
C GLU A 137 -14.46 6.01 0.15
N LYS A 138 -14.36 5.54 -1.10
CA LYS A 138 -13.07 5.47 -1.81
C LYS A 138 -12.47 6.85 -2.05
N ARG A 139 -13.31 7.84 -2.36
CA ARG A 139 -12.89 9.24 -2.54
C ARG A 139 -12.32 9.81 -1.25
N GLU A 140 -12.99 9.60 -0.12
CA GLU A 140 -12.51 10.00 1.20
C GLU A 140 -11.18 9.34 1.53
N PHE A 141 -11.06 8.02 1.32
CA PHE A 141 -9.80 7.30 1.50
C PHE A 141 -8.68 7.90 0.63
N LEU A 142 -8.93 8.11 -0.66
CA LEU A 142 -7.96 8.66 -1.60
C LEU A 142 -7.54 10.09 -1.27
N THR A 143 -8.46 10.86 -0.67
CA THR A 143 -8.20 12.21 -0.16
C THR A 143 -7.21 12.14 1.01
N GLY A 144 -7.49 11.30 2.01
CA GLY A 144 -6.57 11.07 3.13
C GLY A 144 -5.22 10.52 2.67
N PHE A 145 -5.23 9.63 1.68
CA PHE A 145 -4.04 8.90 1.26
C PHE A 145 -3.10 9.71 0.36
N PHE A 146 -3.63 10.36 -0.68
CA PHE A 146 -2.83 11.11 -1.64
C PHE A 146 -2.84 12.62 -1.38
N GLU A 147 -3.96 13.21 -0.99
CA GLU A 147 -4.09 14.67 -0.99
C GLU A 147 -3.33 15.33 0.16
N LEU A 148 -3.30 14.77 1.36
CA LEU A 148 -2.71 15.46 2.52
C LEU A 148 -1.23 15.87 2.34
N ARG A 149 -0.47 15.12 1.54
CA ARG A 149 0.96 15.39 1.28
C ARG A 149 1.32 15.42 -0.20
N GLY A 150 0.34 15.21 -1.08
CA GLY A 150 0.56 15.12 -2.51
C GLY A 150 1.01 16.46 -3.08
N SER A 151 2.10 16.47 -3.83
CA SER A 151 2.52 17.63 -4.61
C SER A 151 2.02 17.50 -6.04
N VAL A 152 1.48 18.60 -6.58
CA VAL A 152 1.05 18.69 -7.98
C VAL A 152 2.30 18.80 -8.88
N ASP A 153 2.48 17.82 -9.76
CA ASP A 153 3.49 17.82 -10.84
C ASP A 153 2.75 18.01 -12.17
N GLU A 154 2.70 19.25 -12.63
CA GLU A 154 2.03 19.65 -13.87
C GLU A 154 2.73 19.18 -15.13
N LYS A 155 4.06 19.02 -15.08
CA LYS A 155 4.83 18.66 -16.26
C LYS A 155 4.56 17.22 -16.66
N LEU A 156 4.42 16.36 -15.67
CA LEU A 156 4.17 14.93 -15.87
C LEU A 156 2.71 14.54 -15.57
N ASN A 157 1.85 15.50 -15.19
CA ASN A 157 0.47 15.29 -14.80
C ASN A 157 0.30 14.23 -13.70
N PHE A 158 1.03 14.38 -12.60
CA PHE A 158 0.95 13.50 -11.43
C PHE A 158 0.69 14.24 -10.13
N LEU A 159 -0.17 13.69 -9.29
CA LEU A 159 -0.18 13.98 -7.86
C LEU A 159 0.80 13.02 -7.18
N SER A 160 1.89 13.56 -6.62
CA SER A 160 3.02 12.76 -6.14
C SER A 160 3.16 12.84 -4.63
N ILE A 161 3.20 11.70 -3.95
CA ILE A 161 3.56 11.60 -2.52
C ILE A 161 4.91 10.91 -2.37
N ASP A 162 5.73 11.40 -1.43
CA ASP A 162 6.86 10.63 -0.94
C ASP A 162 6.30 9.46 -0.11
N TYR A 163 6.61 8.23 -0.52
CA TYR A 163 6.13 7.01 0.13
C TYR A 163 7.18 6.48 1.10
N PHE A 164 6.75 6.13 2.31
CA PHE A 164 7.64 5.69 3.39
C PHE A 164 7.47 4.19 3.57
N PHE A 165 8.37 3.43 2.98
CA PHE A 165 8.43 1.99 3.18
C PHE A 165 9.01 1.71 4.58
N SER A 166 8.22 1.10 5.46
CA SER A 166 8.68 0.62 6.77
C SER A 166 9.26 -0.79 6.69
N SER A 167 8.82 -1.58 5.70
CA SER A 167 9.33 -2.92 5.37
C SER A 167 8.97 -3.33 3.93
N VAL A 168 9.47 -4.47 3.46
CA VAL A 168 9.05 -5.04 2.17
C VAL A 168 7.54 -5.33 2.16
N GLU A 169 7.01 -5.84 3.27
CA GLU A 169 5.59 -6.11 3.46
C GLU A 169 4.77 -4.81 3.40
N SER A 170 5.27 -3.71 3.98
CA SER A 170 4.62 -2.40 3.89
C SER A 170 4.49 -1.94 2.43
N GLY A 171 5.50 -2.18 1.60
CA GLY A 171 5.46 -1.84 0.18
C GLY A 171 4.41 -2.64 -0.58
N ARG A 172 4.19 -3.89 -0.21
CA ARG A 172 3.14 -4.75 -0.79
C ARG A 172 1.73 -4.30 -0.41
N LYS A 173 1.55 -3.62 0.73
CA LYS A 173 0.25 -3.02 1.11
C LYS A 173 -0.26 -2.05 0.05
N ILE A 174 0.62 -1.32 -0.65
CA ILE A 174 0.23 -0.41 -1.74
C ILE A 174 -0.58 -1.15 -2.80
N GLN A 175 -0.14 -2.36 -3.16
CA GLN A 175 -0.82 -3.15 -4.18
C GLN A 175 -2.23 -3.53 -3.73
N ILE A 176 -2.35 -4.04 -2.51
CA ILE A 176 -3.64 -4.41 -1.91
C ILE A 176 -4.56 -3.19 -1.82
N ILE A 177 -4.05 -2.02 -1.43
CA ILE A 177 -4.84 -0.77 -1.37
C ILE A 177 -5.32 -0.38 -2.78
N ILE A 178 -4.45 -0.43 -3.79
CA ILE A 178 -4.83 -0.11 -5.17
C ILE A 178 -5.93 -1.06 -5.67
N ASP A 179 -5.82 -2.35 -5.36
CA ASP A 179 -6.79 -3.37 -5.75
C ASP A 179 -8.13 -3.18 -5.02
N ILE A 180 -8.12 -2.93 -3.70
CA ILE A 180 -9.34 -2.63 -2.92
C ILE A 180 -10.06 -1.38 -3.46
N LEU A 181 -9.31 -0.38 -3.90
CA LEU A 181 -9.88 0.85 -4.44
C LEU A 181 -10.31 0.71 -5.91
N ASN A 182 -10.01 -0.41 -6.57
CA ASN A 182 -10.20 -0.64 -8.01
C ASN A 182 -9.59 0.47 -8.86
N ILE A 183 -8.39 0.95 -8.50
CA ILE A 183 -7.70 1.99 -9.27
C ILE A 183 -6.93 1.32 -10.42
N PRO A 184 -7.19 1.72 -11.68
CA PRO A 184 -6.42 1.21 -12.81
C PRO A 184 -4.92 1.44 -12.60
N LEU A 185 -4.14 0.35 -12.62
CA LEU A 185 -2.70 0.38 -12.32
C LEU A 185 -1.91 1.33 -13.24
N ASN A 186 -2.45 1.68 -14.39
CA ASN A 186 -1.84 2.58 -15.37
C ASN A 186 -1.93 4.05 -14.98
N LEU A 187 -2.76 4.37 -13.99
CA LEU A 187 -2.86 5.70 -13.41
C LEU A 187 -1.83 5.89 -12.29
N ILE A 188 -1.25 4.80 -11.80
CA ILE A 188 -0.24 4.82 -10.75
C ILE A 188 1.15 4.74 -11.37
N ASN A 189 2.13 5.46 -10.79
CA ASN A 189 3.52 5.35 -11.17
C ASN A 189 4.43 5.39 -9.92
N LEU A 190 5.44 4.52 -9.89
CA LEU A 190 6.51 4.59 -8.90
C LEU A 190 7.76 5.24 -9.51
N ASN A 191 8.23 6.31 -8.87
CA ASN A 191 9.42 7.03 -9.26
C ASN A 191 10.55 6.81 -8.24
N PHE A 192 11.53 5.99 -8.64
CA PHE A 192 12.68 5.62 -7.82
C PHE A 192 13.62 6.81 -7.65
N ARG A 193 13.67 7.40 -6.45
CA ARG A 193 14.50 8.59 -6.20
C ARG A 193 15.97 8.23 -6.06
N GLU A 194 16.26 7.05 -5.56
CA GLU A 194 17.56 6.43 -5.35
C GLU A 194 18.36 6.36 -6.66
N LEU A 195 17.68 6.19 -7.79
CA LEU A 195 18.30 6.17 -9.11
C LEU A 195 18.51 7.57 -9.72
N GLN A 196 18.07 8.66 -9.08
CA GLN A 196 18.19 10.00 -9.65
C GLN A 196 19.50 10.68 -9.29
N LYS A 197 20.02 11.54 -10.19
CA LYS A 197 21.26 12.30 -9.97
C LYS A 197 21.27 13.06 -8.63
N GLN A 198 20.12 13.61 -8.22
CA GLN A 198 20.00 14.34 -6.96
C GLN A 198 20.29 13.46 -5.74
N TYR A 199 19.82 12.21 -5.73
CA TYR A 199 20.03 11.28 -4.64
C TYR A 199 21.49 10.87 -4.54
N ILE A 200 22.10 10.55 -5.68
CA ILE A 200 23.51 10.19 -5.79
C ILE A 200 24.41 11.34 -5.31
N ASN A 201 24.03 12.59 -5.61
CA ASN A 201 24.75 13.79 -5.18
C ASN A 201 24.43 14.21 -3.73
N GLY A 202 23.87 13.31 -2.90
CA GLY A 202 23.70 13.51 -1.46
C GLY A 202 22.32 14.03 -1.01
N LYS A 203 21.43 14.44 -1.93
CA LYS A 203 20.05 14.81 -1.57
C LYS A 203 19.18 13.55 -1.49
N LYS A 204 19.32 12.81 -0.40
CA LYS A 204 18.51 11.61 -0.12
C LYS A 204 17.02 11.98 -0.05
N ARG A 205 16.21 11.38 -0.92
CA ARG A 205 14.76 11.56 -1.01
C ARG A 205 14.10 10.20 -1.17
N ASN A 206 12.92 10.04 -0.60
CA ASN A 206 12.17 8.79 -0.67
C ASN A 206 11.58 8.58 -2.06
N THR A 207 11.50 7.32 -2.50
CA THR A 207 10.73 6.93 -3.69
C THR A 207 9.31 7.48 -3.62
N GLN A 208 8.82 7.94 -4.77
CA GLN A 208 7.50 8.57 -4.87
C GLN A 208 6.46 7.61 -5.43
N LEU A 209 5.33 7.53 -4.76
CA LEU A 209 4.09 6.99 -5.30
C LEU A 209 3.31 8.13 -5.96
N ARG A 210 2.91 7.94 -7.21
CA ARG A 210 2.27 8.96 -8.02
C ARG A 210 0.96 8.44 -8.57
N ILE A 211 -0.05 9.29 -8.62
CA ILE A 211 -1.34 9.02 -9.28
C ILE A 211 -1.61 10.08 -10.34
N ASN A 212 -2.22 9.69 -11.47
CA ASN A 212 -2.51 10.57 -12.58
C ASN A 212 -3.36 11.76 -12.10
N LEU A 213 -2.84 12.97 -12.28
CA LEU A 213 -3.42 14.20 -11.77
C LEU A 213 -4.76 14.51 -12.42
N LEU A 214 -4.87 14.33 -13.74
CA LEU A 214 -6.09 14.66 -14.48
C LEU A 214 -7.24 13.74 -14.07
N TRP A 215 -6.97 12.42 -14.01
CA TRP A 215 -7.94 11.45 -13.50
C TRP A 215 -8.35 11.74 -12.05
N TYR A 216 -7.38 12.05 -11.19
CA TYR A 216 -7.68 12.41 -9.80
C TYR A 216 -8.58 13.65 -9.75
N SER A 217 -8.26 14.68 -10.54
CA SER A 217 -9.04 15.92 -10.62
C SER A 217 -10.48 15.72 -11.11
N SER A 218 -10.68 14.79 -12.04
CA SER A 218 -12.00 14.53 -12.65
C SER A 218 -12.86 13.55 -11.87
N ILE A 219 -12.27 12.53 -11.24
CA ILE A 219 -13.01 11.41 -10.62
C ILE A 219 -13.02 11.49 -9.08
N VAL A 220 -11.88 11.86 -8.49
CA VAL A 220 -11.72 11.98 -7.03
C VAL A 220 -12.07 13.40 -6.57
N GLY A 221 -11.59 14.42 -7.29
CA GLY A 221 -11.71 15.82 -6.89
C GLY A 221 -10.72 16.20 -5.79
N PHE A 222 -10.61 17.50 -5.53
CA PHE A 222 -9.74 18.07 -4.48
C PHE A 222 -10.56 18.72 -3.39
N THR A 223 -10.03 18.67 -2.17
CA THR A 223 -10.62 19.33 -0.98
C THR A 223 -9.81 20.55 -0.56
N ASN A 224 -8.51 20.56 -0.87
CA ASN A 224 -7.57 21.61 -0.52
C ASN A 224 -7.72 22.82 -1.47
N PRO A 225 -8.21 23.98 -0.96
CA PRO A 225 -8.37 25.20 -1.77
C PRO A 225 -7.09 25.62 -2.50
N TYR A 226 -5.95 25.42 -1.84
CA TYR A 226 -4.66 25.77 -2.40
C TYR A 226 -4.29 24.93 -3.63
N LYS A 227 -4.61 23.62 -3.62
CA LYS A 227 -4.37 22.75 -4.77
C LYS A 227 -5.33 23.01 -5.91
N ILE A 228 -6.59 23.31 -5.57
CA ILE A 228 -7.61 23.72 -6.53
C ILE A 228 -7.10 24.95 -7.30
N ASN A 229 -6.65 25.98 -6.59
CA ASN A 229 -6.07 27.18 -7.21
C ASN A 229 -4.85 26.88 -8.09
N ILE A 230 -3.94 26.00 -7.66
CA ILE A 230 -2.81 25.59 -8.50
C ILE A 230 -3.30 24.96 -9.81
N ILE A 231 -4.28 24.05 -9.75
CA ILE A 231 -4.80 23.37 -10.94
C ILE A 231 -5.52 24.37 -11.86
N GLU A 232 -6.34 25.26 -11.31
CA GLU A 232 -7.02 26.31 -12.06
C GLU A 232 -6.02 27.19 -12.83
N ASN A 233 -4.96 27.64 -12.15
CA ASN A 233 -3.93 28.48 -12.75
C ASN A 233 -3.08 27.75 -13.80
N VAL A 234 -2.64 26.54 -13.49
CA VAL A 234 -1.71 25.78 -14.34
C VAL A 234 -2.39 25.26 -15.60
N PHE A 235 -3.63 24.78 -15.48
CA PHE A 235 -4.37 24.18 -16.60
C PHE A 235 -5.36 25.13 -17.25
N ASN A 236 -5.47 26.38 -16.74
CA ASN A 236 -6.48 27.35 -17.16
C ASN A 236 -7.90 26.74 -17.19
N ALA A 237 -8.21 25.98 -16.14
CA ALA A 237 -9.46 25.26 -15.98
C ALA A 237 -10.25 25.87 -14.82
N LYS A 238 -11.58 25.72 -14.83
CA LYS A 238 -12.44 26.10 -13.72
C LYS A 238 -12.87 24.86 -12.96
N SER A 239 -12.82 24.93 -11.64
CA SER A 239 -13.33 23.87 -10.80
C SER A 239 -14.86 23.89 -10.73
N ILE A 240 -15.46 22.70 -10.60
CA ILE A 240 -16.88 22.49 -10.35
C ILE A 240 -17.01 21.95 -8.93
N LYS A 241 -17.61 22.74 -8.04
CA LYS A 241 -17.81 22.34 -6.64
C LYS A 241 -19.01 21.42 -6.52
N LYS A 242 -18.82 20.27 -5.88
CA LYS A 242 -19.87 19.33 -5.49
C LYS A 242 -19.55 18.76 -4.12
N ASP A 243 -20.44 19.00 -3.17
CA ASP A 243 -20.25 18.69 -1.76
C ASP A 243 -18.95 19.33 -1.22
N ASN A 244 -18.11 18.53 -0.55
CA ASN A 244 -16.81 18.96 -0.02
C ASN A 244 -15.67 18.97 -1.05
N TYR A 245 -15.96 18.64 -2.31
CA TYR A 245 -14.96 18.40 -3.34
C TYR A 245 -15.09 19.38 -4.50
N SER A 246 -13.96 19.66 -5.14
CA SER A 246 -13.88 20.46 -6.37
C SER A 246 -13.30 19.59 -7.48
N PHE A 247 -14.08 19.44 -8.55
CA PHE A 247 -13.78 18.58 -9.69
C PHE A 247 -13.36 19.41 -10.91
N PHE A 248 -12.71 18.76 -11.87
CA PHE A 248 -12.29 19.39 -13.12
C PHE A 248 -12.64 18.51 -14.31
N GLU A 249 -13.17 19.09 -15.37
CA GLU A 249 -13.50 18.35 -16.59
C GLU A 249 -12.27 18.22 -17.49
N PHE A 250 -11.64 17.04 -17.49
CA PHE A 250 -10.56 16.69 -18.40
C PHE A 250 -10.95 15.47 -19.22
N SER A 251 -11.05 15.63 -20.54
CA SER A 251 -11.55 14.59 -21.47
C SER A 251 -10.48 13.60 -21.93
N ASN A 252 -9.19 13.85 -21.69
CA ASN A 252 -8.08 13.09 -22.27
C ASN A 252 -7.01 12.67 -21.25
N PHE A 253 -7.32 11.73 -20.34
CA PHE A 253 -6.29 11.03 -19.58
C PHE A 253 -5.80 9.80 -20.35
N LYS A 254 -4.57 9.85 -20.88
CA LYS A 254 -3.95 8.69 -21.55
C LYS A 254 -3.77 7.53 -20.57
N ILE A 255 -4.57 6.49 -20.75
CA ILE A 255 -4.42 5.19 -20.09
C ILE A 255 -3.23 4.48 -20.73
N SER A 256 -2.03 4.61 -20.15
CA SER A 256 -0.86 3.86 -20.62
C SER A 256 -0.95 2.38 -20.22
N LYS A 257 -0.14 1.47 -20.78
CA LYS A 257 -0.04 0.11 -20.24
C LYS A 257 0.78 0.15 -18.95
N SER A 258 0.16 -0.22 -17.82
CA SER A 258 0.83 -0.19 -16.52
C SER A 258 1.99 -1.18 -16.43
N LYS A 259 3.13 -0.70 -15.92
CA LYS A 259 4.22 -1.55 -15.38
C LYS A 259 4.33 -1.43 -13.86
N THR A 260 3.34 -0.84 -13.19
CA THR A 260 3.45 -0.37 -11.80
C THR A 260 3.72 -1.50 -10.81
N ILE A 261 3.06 -2.64 -10.99
CA ILE A 261 3.34 -3.85 -10.18
C ILE A 261 4.78 -4.30 -10.38
N ASN A 262 5.22 -4.47 -11.63
CA ASN A 262 6.58 -4.91 -11.92
C ASN A 262 7.61 -3.91 -11.36
N ARG A 263 7.35 -2.60 -11.45
CA ARG A 263 8.19 -1.55 -10.87
C ARG A 263 8.22 -1.59 -9.35
N LEU A 264 7.08 -1.77 -8.68
CA LEU A 264 7.02 -1.92 -7.22
C LEU A 264 7.86 -3.09 -6.76
N ASN A 265 7.70 -4.22 -7.44
CA ASN A 265 8.40 -5.43 -7.08
C ASN A 265 9.90 -5.35 -7.32
N SER A 266 10.31 -4.86 -8.49
CA SER A 266 11.71 -4.54 -8.79
C SER A 266 12.30 -3.57 -7.79
N TYR A 267 11.56 -2.55 -7.38
CA TYR A 267 12.05 -1.63 -6.34
C TYR A 267 12.29 -2.38 -5.03
N LEU A 268 11.34 -3.19 -4.59
CA LEU A 268 11.44 -3.93 -3.33
C LEU A 268 12.55 -4.99 -3.33
N SER A 269 12.88 -5.59 -4.48
CA SER A 269 13.97 -6.58 -4.59
C SER A 269 15.33 -5.95 -4.87
N ASP A 270 15.37 -4.96 -5.75
CA ASP A 270 16.61 -4.55 -6.40
C ASP A 270 17.15 -3.21 -5.85
N ILE A 271 16.32 -2.42 -5.17
CA ILE A 271 16.67 -1.04 -4.76
C ILE A 271 16.47 -0.81 -3.25
N TYR A 272 15.34 -1.25 -2.70
CA TYR A 272 14.96 -0.94 -1.32
C TYR A 272 16.00 -1.44 -0.31
N ASN A 273 16.45 -0.55 0.58
CA ASN A 273 17.48 -0.80 1.60
C ASN A 273 18.82 -1.36 1.10
N ARG A 274 19.14 -1.16 -0.19
CA ARG A 274 20.44 -1.53 -0.77
C ARG A 274 21.30 -0.31 -1.01
N GLU A 275 22.59 -0.44 -0.71
CA GLU A 275 23.61 0.50 -1.19
C GLU A 275 24.02 0.10 -2.60
N LEU A 276 23.59 0.89 -3.59
CA LEU A 276 23.87 0.62 -5.01
C LEU A 276 25.16 1.31 -5.44
N ASN A 277 26.03 0.58 -6.13
CA ASN A 277 27.21 1.18 -6.76
C ASN A 277 26.86 1.83 -8.11
N ASN A 278 27.76 2.66 -8.66
CA ASN A 278 27.52 3.40 -9.90
C ASN A 278 27.16 2.50 -11.11
N LYS A 279 27.74 1.30 -11.19
CA LYS A 279 27.47 0.34 -12.27
C LYS A 279 26.08 -0.26 -12.15
N GLU A 280 25.68 -0.66 -10.94
CA GLU A 280 24.32 -1.14 -10.67
C GLU A 280 23.29 -0.06 -10.96
N ILE A 281 23.54 1.19 -10.55
CA ILE A 281 22.67 2.33 -10.84
C ILE A 281 22.51 2.53 -12.34
N GLN A 282 23.60 2.45 -13.12
CA GLN A 282 23.53 2.59 -14.57
C GLN A 282 22.72 1.46 -15.21
N ASN A 283 22.97 0.21 -14.81
CA ASN A 283 22.23 -0.95 -15.30
C ASN A 283 20.72 -0.82 -15.01
N LEU A 284 20.35 -0.47 -13.77
CA LEU A 284 18.95 -0.28 -13.37
C LEU A 284 18.30 0.90 -14.13
N ARG A 285 19.05 1.97 -14.42
CA ARG A 285 18.55 3.09 -15.24
C ARG A 285 18.23 2.67 -16.67
N GLU A 286 19.09 1.85 -17.26
CA GLU A 286 18.91 1.32 -18.61
C GLU A 286 17.73 0.33 -18.66
N GLU A 287 17.65 -0.58 -17.69
CA GLU A 287 16.56 -1.56 -17.55
C GLU A 287 15.19 -0.88 -17.42
N TYR A 288 15.07 0.12 -16.55
CA TYR A 288 13.81 0.83 -16.32
C TYR A 288 13.55 1.96 -17.31
N LYS A 289 14.37 2.07 -18.37
CA LYS A 289 14.26 3.06 -19.43
C LYS A 289 14.08 4.48 -18.88
N PHE A 290 14.98 4.91 -18.00
CA PHE A 290 15.09 6.35 -17.65
C PHE A 290 15.58 7.20 -18.84
N LYS A 291 15.96 6.57 -19.96
CA LYS A 291 16.11 7.22 -21.26
C LYS A 291 14.73 7.51 -21.83
N ILE A 292 14.45 8.79 -22.00
CA ILE A 292 13.36 9.33 -22.80
C ILE A 292 13.44 8.65 -24.17
N GLU A 293 12.50 7.78 -24.46
CA GLU A 293 11.96 7.59 -25.80
C GLU A 293 10.61 6.88 -25.68
N SER A 294 9.62 7.51 -26.29
CA SER A 294 8.36 6.92 -26.70
C SER A 294 8.64 5.54 -27.30
N ASP A 295 7.98 4.49 -26.80
CA ASP A 295 7.33 3.56 -27.71
C ASP A 295 6.39 2.58 -27.01
N LEU A 296 5.27 2.42 -27.73
CA LEU A 296 4.24 1.42 -27.60
C LEU A 296 4.86 0.03 -27.74
N LEU A 297 4.90 -0.74 -26.65
CA LEU A 297 5.09 -2.18 -26.74
C LEU A 297 3.82 -2.89 -26.30
N GLU A 298 3.19 -3.53 -27.27
CA GLU A 298 2.16 -4.52 -27.07
C GLU A 298 2.68 -5.68 -26.23
N SER A 299 2.25 -5.77 -24.97
CA SER A 299 2.28 -7.03 -24.24
C SER A 299 0.88 -7.63 -24.19
N LYS A 300 0.74 -8.80 -24.82
CA LYS A 300 -0.38 -9.73 -24.72
C LYS A 300 -0.84 -9.90 -23.26
N LYS A 301 -2.14 -10.17 -23.06
CA LYS A 301 -2.76 -10.54 -21.77
C LYS A 301 -1.91 -11.59 -21.05
N VAL A 302 -1.31 -11.25 -19.90
CA VAL A 302 -0.62 -12.20 -19.02
C VAL A 302 -1.24 -12.10 -17.62
N ARG A 303 -1.91 -13.19 -17.21
CA ARG A 303 -2.42 -13.44 -15.85
C ARG A 303 -1.26 -13.56 -14.84
N SER A 304 -1.57 -13.36 -13.55
CA SER A 304 -0.65 -13.27 -12.40
C SER A 304 0.34 -14.45 -12.26
N LYS A 305 1.49 -14.36 -12.93
CA LYS A 305 2.65 -15.26 -12.76
C LYS A 305 3.56 -14.85 -11.58
N PHE A 306 3.37 -13.64 -11.08
CA PHE A 306 4.36 -12.91 -10.30
C PHE A 306 4.47 -13.32 -8.81
N ILE A 307 3.35 -13.58 -8.10
CA ILE A 307 3.41 -14.01 -6.68
C ILE A 307 4.05 -15.41 -6.57
N ARG A 308 3.80 -16.27 -7.58
CA ARG A 308 4.45 -17.57 -7.70
C ARG A 308 5.96 -17.44 -7.90
N ASP A 309 6.41 -16.50 -8.72
CA ASP A 309 7.84 -16.25 -8.97
C ASP A 309 8.60 -15.81 -7.69
N ILE A 310 7.96 -15.06 -6.78
CA ILE A 310 8.55 -14.71 -5.47
C ILE A 310 8.81 -15.95 -4.62
N VAL A 311 7.80 -16.83 -4.53
CA VAL A 311 7.94 -18.09 -3.78
C VAL A 311 9.02 -18.93 -4.42
N TYR A 312 9.06 -19.04 -5.75
CA TYR A 312 10.13 -19.76 -6.46
C TYR A 312 11.53 -19.26 -6.10
N LYS A 313 11.74 -17.94 -5.99
CA LYS A 313 13.06 -17.34 -5.71
C LYS A 313 13.47 -17.37 -4.23
N ASN A 314 12.54 -17.17 -3.31
CA ASN A 314 12.87 -16.91 -1.90
C ASN A 314 12.73 -18.14 -0.99
N ASP A 315 11.86 -19.09 -1.35
CA ASP A 315 11.73 -20.32 -0.56
C ASP A 315 12.76 -21.34 -1.02
N GLU A 316 13.28 -22.14 -0.09
CA GLU A 316 14.08 -23.33 -0.42
C GLU A 316 13.36 -24.22 -1.43
N ASN A 317 14.12 -24.86 -2.33
CA ASN A 317 13.57 -25.73 -3.37
C ASN A 317 13.22 -27.12 -2.83
N ILE A 318 12.38 -27.16 -1.79
CA ILE A 318 11.91 -28.38 -1.12
C ILE A 318 10.38 -28.45 -1.14
N CYS A 319 9.83 -29.66 -1.18
CA CYS A 319 8.40 -29.88 -1.01
C CYS A 319 8.03 -29.87 0.48
N VAL A 320 7.15 -28.96 0.89
CA VAL A 320 6.75 -28.81 2.29
C VAL A 320 6.00 -30.04 2.83
N GLY A 321 5.13 -30.64 2.03
CA GLY A 321 4.28 -31.75 2.46
C GLY A 321 4.99 -33.09 2.65
N CYS A 322 6.10 -33.32 1.96
CA CYS A 322 6.75 -34.64 1.85
C CYS A 322 8.28 -34.61 2.01
N GLY A 323 8.90 -33.43 2.11
CA GLY A 323 10.36 -33.25 2.07
C GLY A 323 11.14 -34.06 3.11
N ASP A 324 10.48 -34.46 4.18
CA ASP A 324 10.99 -35.27 5.28
C ASP A 324 10.81 -36.80 5.09
N LYS A 325 10.00 -37.24 4.12
CA LYS A 325 9.67 -38.66 3.89
C LYS A 325 10.29 -39.23 2.63
N TYR A 326 10.42 -38.41 1.59
CA TYR A 326 10.88 -38.84 0.26
C TYR A 326 11.84 -37.84 -0.34
N ASN A 327 12.90 -38.33 -0.99
CA ASN A 327 13.81 -37.48 -1.78
C ASN A 327 13.03 -36.76 -2.87
N LEU A 328 13.46 -35.55 -3.24
CA LEU A 328 12.71 -34.75 -4.20
C LEU A 328 12.84 -35.30 -5.63
N GLU A 329 14.00 -35.86 -5.98
CA GLU A 329 14.32 -36.43 -7.29
C GLU A 329 13.40 -37.59 -7.68
N ASP A 330 12.94 -38.39 -6.71
CA ASP A 330 12.10 -39.57 -6.95
C ASP A 330 10.63 -39.24 -7.32
N ARG A 331 10.25 -37.96 -7.25
CA ARG A 331 8.85 -37.51 -7.30
C ARG A 331 8.65 -36.20 -8.04
N THR A 332 9.67 -35.78 -8.78
CA THR A 332 9.60 -34.65 -9.70
C THR A 332 10.65 -34.82 -10.80
N PHE A 333 10.69 -33.87 -11.74
CA PHE A 333 11.64 -33.88 -12.86
C PHE A 333 12.50 -32.62 -12.85
N MET A 334 13.65 -32.68 -13.51
CA MET A 334 14.56 -31.55 -13.67
C MET A 334 14.04 -30.59 -14.75
N LYS A 335 14.03 -29.30 -14.45
CA LYS A 335 13.73 -28.23 -15.42
C LYS A 335 14.96 -27.89 -16.25
N LYS A 336 14.75 -27.17 -17.36
CA LYS A 336 15.82 -26.67 -18.23
C LYS A 336 16.82 -25.75 -17.52
N ASP A 337 16.43 -25.15 -16.40
CA ASP A 337 17.27 -24.27 -15.57
C ASP A 337 18.12 -25.04 -14.53
N GLY A 338 18.11 -26.38 -14.56
CA GLY A 338 18.86 -27.23 -13.66
C GLY A 338 18.20 -27.49 -12.30
N PHE A 339 17.07 -26.83 -11.99
CA PHE A 339 16.36 -27.05 -10.73
C PHE A 339 15.26 -28.12 -10.86
N LEU A 340 15.05 -28.89 -9.80
CA LEU A 340 13.92 -29.81 -9.68
C LEU A 340 12.58 -29.04 -9.66
N TYR A 341 11.61 -29.53 -10.42
CA TYR A 341 10.29 -28.91 -10.59
C TYR A 341 9.46 -29.00 -9.29
N LEU A 342 8.84 -27.89 -8.90
CA LEU A 342 7.89 -27.80 -7.80
C LEU A 342 6.74 -26.88 -8.24
N GLU A 343 5.60 -27.00 -7.60
CA GLU A 343 4.39 -26.22 -7.85
C GLU A 343 4.09 -25.31 -6.66
N VAL A 344 3.67 -24.07 -6.95
CA VAL A 344 3.23 -23.12 -5.92
C VAL A 344 1.73 -23.27 -5.72
N HIS A 345 1.35 -23.70 -4.53
CA HIS A 345 0.00 -23.98 -4.09
C HIS A 345 -0.53 -22.87 -3.18
N HIS A 346 -1.81 -22.49 -3.33
CA HIS A 346 -2.53 -21.71 -2.33
C HIS A 346 -3.05 -22.66 -1.25
N GLY A 347 -2.51 -22.59 -0.03
CA GLY A 347 -2.86 -23.50 1.05
C GLY A 347 -4.33 -23.46 1.46
N ILE A 348 -4.93 -22.27 1.41
CA ILE A 348 -6.38 -22.07 1.39
C ILE A 348 -6.76 -21.65 -0.04
N SER A 349 -7.70 -22.35 -0.68
CA SER A 349 -7.98 -22.09 -2.10
C SER A 349 -8.45 -20.65 -2.36
N PHE A 350 -7.91 -20.03 -3.41
CA PHE A 350 -8.33 -18.72 -3.89
C PHE A 350 -9.81 -18.67 -4.33
N LYS A 351 -10.42 -19.84 -4.63
CA LYS A 351 -11.85 -19.92 -4.95
C LYS A 351 -12.74 -19.48 -3.78
N ASN A 352 -12.19 -19.41 -2.57
CA ASN A 352 -12.91 -18.99 -1.37
C ASN A 352 -12.95 -17.46 -1.18
N GLY A 353 -12.20 -16.68 -1.97
CA GLY A 353 -12.07 -15.24 -1.81
C GLY A 353 -10.71 -14.69 -2.29
N TYR A 354 -10.67 -13.42 -2.67
CA TYR A 354 -9.44 -12.76 -3.14
C TYR A 354 -8.43 -12.51 -2.03
N GLU A 355 -8.86 -12.45 -0.78
CA GLU A 355 -8.03 -12.36 0.43
C GLU A 355 -7.05 -13.53 0.60
N PHE A 356 -7.27 -14.63 -0.13
CA PHE A 356 -6.40 -15.80 -0.14
C PHE A 356 -5.29 -15.72 -1.19
N ASP A 357 -5.27 -14.74 -2.11
CA ASP A 357 -4.19 -14.57 -3.10
C ASP A 357 -3.01 -13.74 -2.55
N VAL A 358 -2.45 -14.20 -1.43
CA VAL A 358 -1.34 -13.54 -0.72
C VAL A 358 -0.16 -14.49 -0.52
N ILE A 359 1.05 -13.96 -0.37
CA ILE A 359 2.30 -14.74 -0.28
C ILE A 359 2.29 -15.66 0.95
N GLU A 360 1.71 -15.19 2.05
CA GLU A 360 1.56 -15.92 3.29
C GLU A 360 0.75 -17.20 3.11
N ASN A 361 -0.14 -17.23 2.12
CA ASN A 361 -0.97 -18.39 1.76
C ASN A 361 -0.30 -19.32 0.72
N LEU A 362 0.92 -19.03 0.26
CA LEU A 362 1.57 -19.81 -0.78
C LEU A 362 2.60 -20.83 -0.24
N ILE A 363 2.57 -22.04 -0.79
CA ILE A 363 3.38 -23.19 -0.38
C ILE A 363 4.01 -23.88 -1.60
N LYS A 364 5.30 -24.24 -1.53
CA LYS A 364 5.95 -25.11 -2.53
C LYS A 364 5.66 -26.58 -2.25
N LEU A 365 5.10 -27.27 -3.25
CA LEU A 365 4.79 -28.69 -3.21
C LEU A 365 5.32 -29.40 -4.45
N CYS A 366 5.66 -30.68 -4.33
CA CYS A 366 5.90 -31.50 -5.51
C CYS A 366 4.57 -31.79 -6.22
N PRO A 367 4.59 -32.19 -7.50
CA PRO A 367 3.37 -32.46 -8.27
C PRO A 367 2.41 -33.44 -7.58
N ILE A 368 2.96 -34.45 -6.89
CA ILE A 368 2.17 -35.45 -6.16
C ILE A 368 1.43 -34.84 -4.97
N CYS A 369 2.11 -34.06 -4.12
CA CYS A 369 1.47 -33.38 -2.99
C CYS A 369 0.46 -32.33 -3.46
N HIS A 370 0.79 -31.59 -4.51
CA HIS A 370 -0.11 -30.59 -5.08
C HIS A 370 -1.40 -31.24 -5.61
N LEU A 371 -1.28 -32.37 -6.31
CA LEU A 371 -2.42 -33.14 -6.78
C LEU A 371 -3.26 -33.72 -5.63
N CYS A 372 -2.60 -34.24 -4.59
CA CYS A 372 -3.26 -34.79 -3.41
C CYS A 372 -4.17 -33.74 -2.73
N LEU A 373 -3.74 -32.49 -2.63
CA LEU A 373 -4.51 -31.39 -2.03
C LEU A 373 -5.66 -30.86 -2.89
N SER A 374 -5.88 -31.39 -4.09
CA SER A 374 -7.10 -31.05 -4.86
C SER A 374 -8.33 -31.64 -4.17
N LYS A 375 -9.45 -30.91 -4.16
CA LYS A 375 -10.67 -31.36 -3.51
C LYS A 375 -11.11 -32.73 -4.05
N ASN A 376 -11.38 -33.67 -3.15
CA ASN A 376 -11.82 -35.05 -3.43
C ASN A 376 -10.85 -35.90 -4.27
N LYS A 377 -9.55 -35.55 -4.35
CA LYS A 377 -8.55 -36.38 -5.05
C LYS A 377 -7.68 -37.23 -4.13
N GLY A 378 -7.16 -36.63 -3.06
CA GLY A 378 -6.38 -37.34 -2.05
C GLY A 378 -7.28 -38.07 -1.04
N ARG A 379 -6.73 -39.07 -0.34
CA ARG A 379 -7.38 -39.62 0.85
C ARG A 379 -7.41 -38.54 1.93
N ASP A 380 -8.48 -38.51 2.73
CA ASP A 380 -8.69 -37.50 3.78
C ASP A 380 -7.48 -37.37 4.71
N GLU A 381 -6.97 -38.52 5.17
CA GLU A 381 -5.80 -38.61 6.05
C GLU A 381 -4.53 -38.03 5.42
N ASP A 382 -4.29 -38.31 4.13
CA ASP A 382 -3.12 -37.79 3.42
C ASP A 382 -3.20 -36.26 3.26
N GLN A 383 -4.38 -35.74 2.93
CA GLN A 383 -4.60 -34.30 2.79
C GLN A 383 -4.39 -33.58 4.12
N LYS A 384 -4.95 -34.10 5.20
CA LYS A 384 -4.81 -33.54 6.55
C LYS A 384 -3.36 -33.59 7.05
N GLU A 385 -2.64 -34.67 6.77
CA GLU A 385 -1.21 -34.78 7.09
C GLU A 385 -0.38 -33.74 6.30
N ILE A 386 -0.65 -33.54 5.00
CA ILE A 386 0.05 -32.51 4.22
C ILE A 386 -0.26 -31.11 4.78
N ILE A 387 -1.53 -30.81 5.10
CA ILE A 387 -1.94 -29.53 5.71
C ILE A 387 -1.24 -29.31 7.05
N LYS A 388 -1.16 -30.34 7.89
CA LYS A 388 -0.42 -30.30 9.15
C LYS A 388 1.04 -29.90 8.92
N LYS A 389 1.71 -30.52 7.95
CA LYS A 389 3.10 -30.16 7.59
C LYS A 389 3.23 -28.74 7.05
N MET A 390 2.24 -28.23 6.31
CA MET A 390 2.21 -26.83 5.87
C MET A 390 2.17 -25.87 7.05
N ILE A 391 1.35 -26.17 8.05
CA ILE A 391 1.24 -25.38 9.28
C ILE A 391 2.56 -25.41 10.07
N GLU A 392 3.13 -26.60 10.29
CA GLU A 392 4.32 -26.80 11.13
C GLU A 392 5.59 -26.20 10.51
N LYS A 393 5.76 -26.31 9.19
CA LYS A 393 7.01 -25.95 8.51
C LYS A 393 7.02 -24.54 7.93
N LYS A 394 5.87 -23.87 7.84
CA LYS A 394 5.76 -22.52 7.26
C LYS A 394 5.07 -21.58 8.23
N GLU A 395 5.87 -20.95 9.08
CA GLU A 395 5.38 -19.98 10.09
C GLU A 395 4.49 -18.88 9.50
N ARG A 396 4.83 -18.38 8.30
CA ARG A 396 4.01 -17.39 7.59
C ARG A 396 2.59 -17.89 7.30
N PHE A 397 2.46 -19.17 6.96
CA PHE A 397 1.19 -19.80 6.63
C PHE A 397 0.39 -20.09 7.90
N LEU A 398 1.04 -20.55 8.98
CA LEU A 398 0.40 -20.72 10.28
C LEU A 398 -0.22 -19.41 10.78
N LYS A 399 0.56 -18.31 10.78
CA LYS A 399 0.07 -16.98 11.21
C LYS A 399 -1.12 -16.52 10.36
N PHE A 400 -1.07 -16.77 9.06
CA PHE A 400 -2.17 -16.47 8.15
C PHE A 400 -3.43 -17.30 8.48
N ALA A 401 -3.28 -18.62 8.64
CA ALA A 401 -4.39 -19.52 8.94
C ALA A 401 -5.06 -19.23 10.29
N ILE A 402 -4.27 -19.00 11.36
CA ILE A 402 -4.79 -18.60 12.69
C ILE A 402 -5.71 -17.39 12.56
N LYS A 403 -5.26 -16.42 11.77
CA LYS A 403 -5.94 -15.15 11.61
C LYS A 403 -7.22 -15.27 10.78
N ILE A 404 -7.18 -16.02 9.68
CA ILE A 404 -8.35 -16.26 8.82
C ILE A 404 -9.44 -17.00 9.59
N PHE A 405 -9.07 -18.00 10.39
CA PHE A 405 -10.04 -18.86 11.07
C PHE A 405 -10.33 -18.49 12.51
N ASN A 406 -9.67 -17.45 13.02
CA ASN A 406 -9.74 -16.94 14.39
C ASN A 406 -9.62 -18.05 15.45
N THR A 407 -8.65 -18.94 15.27
CA THR A 407 -8.38 -20.06 16.19
C THR A 407 -6.90 -20.42 16.15
N ASN A 408 -6.32 -20.76 17.29
CA ASN A 408 -4.97 -21.30 17.41
C ASN A 408 -4.96 -22.83 17.62
N ASP A 409 -6.14 -23.45 17.67
CA ASP A 409 -6.27 -24.90 17.79
C ASP A 409 -5.84 -25.57 16.48
N GLN A 410 -4.75 -26.34 16.55
CA GLN A 410 -4.13 -26.93 15.37
C GLN A 410 -5.06 -27.91 14.64
N GLN A 411 -5.89 -28.66 15.37
CA GLN A 411 -6.80 -29.63 14.77
C GLN A 411 -7.96 -28.93 14.06
N GLN A 412 -8.52 -27.88 14.67
CA GLN A 412 -9.51 -27.03 14.01
C GLN A 412 -8.96 -26.34 12.77
N LEU A 413 -7.70 -25.88 12.79
CA LEU A 413 -7.07 -25.28 11.62
C LEU A 413 -6.96 -26.28 10.47
N ILE A 414 -6.52 -27.51 10.75
CA ILE A 414 -6.40 -28.57 9.75
C ILE A 414 -7.76 -28.85 9.09
N GLU A 415 -8.81 -29.04 9.91
CA GLU A 415 -10.16 -29.30 9.41
C GLU A 415 -10.71 -28.14 8.57
N LYS A 416 -10.54 -26.89 9.03
CA LYS A 416 -11.03 -25.71 8.31
C LYS A 416 -10.30 -25.47 6.98
N ILE A 417 -8.99 -25.73 6.92
CA ILE A 417 -8.21 -25.64 5.67
C ILE A 417 -8.65 -26.76 4.72
N HIS A 418 -8.81 -27.98 5.22
CA HIS A 418 -9.24 -29.14 4.44
C HIS A 418 -10.60 -28.91 3.76
N GLN A 419 -11.57 -28.37 4.50
CA GLN A 419 -12.89 -27.98 3.96
C GLN A 419 -12.82 -26.92 2.85
N LYS A 420 -11.72 -26.15 2.80
CA LYS A 420 -11.49 -25.03 1.89
C LYS A 420 -10.54 -25.38 0.74
N LEU A 421 -10.19 -26.65 0.54
CA LEU A 421 -9.43 -27.11 -0.63
C LEU A 421 -10.22 -26.87 -1.94
N GLY A 422 -9.47 -26.60 -3.02
CA GLY A 422 -9.97 -26.07 -4.30
C GLY A 422 -10.25 -27.11 -5.38
#